data_AF-A0A2U3GUE2-F1
#
_entry.id   AF-A0A2U3GUE2-F1
#
_cell.length_a   1.000
_cell.length_b   1.000
_cell.length_c   1.000
_cell.angle_alpha   90.00
_cell.angle_beta   90.00
_cell.angle_gamma   90.00
#
_symmetry.space_group_name_H-M   'P 1'
#
loop_
_entity.id
_entity.type
_entity.pdbx_description
1 polymer ?
#
loop_
_entity_poly.entity_id
_entity_poly.type
_entity_poly.pdbx_seq_one_letter_code
_entity_poly.pdbx_strand_id
1 'polypeptide(L)'
;MEWLIFVVGNLKFLSEGYRLPIRKHDAANPASCRRRPHAVGTPAQPVRPAAPLVRSTQSLSSSPVALHRGRPPAGGHHRLERKRDRHRYRPLRRAWALRRTLYDPRPVPLWRGGGFGVRKVATVEQIQQITAPHLSYRHTDKPTPSKRNQARTASHTGALSDLRKHGLVENGGQLPGGDRLRNLTPMGLKAAARELGRPVGEMGDPARGAGRTGASHPMTVNEAVLALLRPKPDLSRLASEPADVRAAAQTAVDAPAGLGTLASYATEVALPATGTWSSPGRGGAQADIVITAPEDGVPLLFLEIDNCFESAQVLAAKIDKYMRFCRRKVKDVDGTERPMWRTRWWVPDGRHGDQPHPPLLLVFNRIGPRNPNTVIAQLAELTQRHWQGHDYDGGFHMYDGKLPIVVTGMKQLKEHGPAGAVFRRFGRPHNQTLLEAIGNPRREAHDARQRAEYAAHQREHQEELRRIAAQEKAAREASRPVCAGCGTRFTDERWKAIESAGWDAPRDTHPHLCDDCKQRAITAERQAEQAGYEHQEHDQAVPEQKAGGTWLSR
;
A
#
# COMPACT_ATOMS: atom_id res chain seq x y z
N MET A 1 -6.07 -10.98 25.32
CA MET A 1 -4.74 -10.41 25.60
C MET A 1 -3.78 -11.53 26.03
N GLU A 2 -3.74 -12.60 25.24
CA GLU A 2 -2.82 -13.73 25.35
C GLU A 2 -2.70 -14.33 23.93
N TRP A 3 -1.58 -15.00 23.65
CA TRP A 3 -1.11 -15.53 22.34
C TRP A 3 -0.17 -14.61 21.53
N LEU A 4 1.02 -14.37 22.09
CA LEU A 4 2.21 -13.89 21.36
C LEU A 4 3.48 -14.56 21.92
N ILE A 5 3.72 -15.84 21.63
CA ILE A 5 5.03 -16.50 21.82
C ILE A 5 5.17 -17.55 20.73
N PHE A 6 6.03 -17.30 19.74
CA PHE A 6 7.02 -18.24 19.20
C PHE A 6 7.86 -17.48 18.16
N VAL A 7 9.17 -17.73 18.16
CA VAL A 7 10.22 -17.16 17.29
C VAL A 7 10.99 -15.95 17.85
N VAL A 8 11.66 -16.15 18.99
CA VAL A 8 13.02 -15.63 19.21
C VAL A 8 13.81 -16.70 19.97
N GLY A 9 14.85 -17.26 19.36
CA GLY A 9 15.68 -18.27 20.02
C GLY A 9 16.94 -18.63 19.23
N ASN A 10 18.09 -18.21 19.78
CA ASN A 10 19.48 -18.61 19.51
C ASN A 10 20.13 -17.97 18.26
N LEU A 11 21.28 -17.28 18.31
CA LEU A 11 22.45 -17.40 19.19
C LEU A 11 23.05 -16.03 19.59
N LYS A 12 23.38 -15.90 20.89
CA LYS A 12 24.48 -15.08 21.44
C LYS A 12 25.52 -16.04 22.04
N PHE A 13 26.76 -15.58 22.15
CA PHE A 13 27.99 -16.24 22.68
C PHE A 13 28.84 -17.04 21.68
N LEU A 14 29.93 -16.42 21.20
CA LEU A 14 31.28 -16.62 21.75
C LEU A 14 32.19 -15.49 21.24
N SER A 15 32.68 -14.67 22.18
CA SER A 15 33.71 -13.65 22.00
C SER A 15 34.92 -14.08 22.80
N GLU A 16 36.05 -14.30 22.14
CA GLU A 16 37.44 -14.40 22.62
C GLU A 16 38.17 -15.21 21.54
N GLY A 17 39.33 -14.87 21.00
CA GLY A 17 40.27 -13.80 21.25
C GLY A 17 41.55 -14.27 20.56
N TYR A 18 42.00 -13.60 19.50
CA TYR A 18 43.38 -13.77 19.00
C TYR A 18 43.83 -12.46 18.35
N ARG A 19 44.72 -11.77 19.07
CA ARG A 19 45.62 -10.72 18.54
C ARG A 19 46.83 -11.40 17.89
N LEU A 20 47.39 -10.70 16.90
CA LEU A 20 48.81 -10.56 16.49
C LEU A 20 48.96 -10.62 14.95
N PRO A 21 50.01 -10.04 14.35
CA PRO A 21 50.44 -8.66 14.51
C PRO A 21 50.57 -7.93 13.14
N ILE A 22 50.60 -6.61 13.24
CA ILE A 22 50.86 -5.63 12.19
C ILE A 22 52.28 -5.82 11.65
N ARG A 23 52.43 -5.94 10.32
CA ARG A 23 53.67 -5.56 9.61
C ARG A 23 53.41 -4.30 8.81
N LYS A 24 54.07 -3.22 9.22
CA LYS A 24 54.28 -2.00 8.47
C LYS A 24 55.19 -2.31 7.28
N HIS A 25 54.87 -1.79 6.11
CA HIS A 25 55.88 -1.36 5.16
C HIS A 25 55.43 -0.07 4.48
N ASP A 26 56.37 0.87 4.52
CA ASP A 26 56.24 2.25 4.11
C ASP A 26 56.19 2.44 2.59
N ALA A 27 55.52 3.54 2.25
CA ALA A 27 55.72 4.47 1.14
C ALA A 27 56.70 4.12 0.00
N ALA A 28 56.20 4.24 -1.24
CA ALA A 28 56.92 4.94 -2.31
C ALA A 28 55.93 5.47 -3.36
N ASN A 29 55.77 6.79 -3.39
CA ASN A 29 55.35 7.57 -4.56
C ASN A 29 56.65 7.99 -5.25
N PRO A 30 56.72 8.10 -6.59
CA PRO A 30 56.61 9.45 -7.14
C PRO A 30 56.06 9.58 -8.58
N ALA A 31 55.65 10.82 -8.87
CA ALA A 31 55.87 11.59 -10.10
C ALA A 31 55.22 11.05 -11.40
N SER A 32 54.15 11.69 -11.87
CA SER A 32 54.15 12.87 -12.74
C SER A 32 54.80 12.66 -14.11
N CYS A 33 53.98 12.67 -15.18
CA CYS A 33 54.43 13.16 -16.46
C CYS A 33 53.28 13.82 -17.24
N ARG A 34 53.59 14.97 -17.83
CA ARG A 34 52.73 15.96 -18.50
C ARG A 34 52.87 15.82 -20.03
N ARG A 35 51.86 16.35 -20.75
CA ARG A 35 51.84 16.83 -22.16
C ARG A 35 51.80 15.73 -23.24
N ARG A 36 51.12 15.86 -24.39
CA ARG A 36 50.43 16.96 -25.12
C ARG A 36 49.48 16.35 -26.21
N PRO A 37 48.65 17.16 -26.89
CA PRO A 37 47.54 16.73 -27.76
C PRO A 37 47.87 16.79 -29.27
N HIS A 38 47.10 16.09 -30.12
CA HIS A 38 46.92 16.37 -31.55
C HIS A 38 45.55 15.82 -32.03
N ALA A 39 44.67 16.70 -32.55
CA ALA A 39 44.28 16.85 -33.97
C ALA A 39 43.18 15.86 -34.42
N VAL A 40 41.92 16.29 -34.56
CA VAL A 40 41.24 16.86 -35.76
C VAL A 40 41.20 15.89 -36.96
N GLY A 41 39.99 15.42 -37.28
CA GLY A 41 39.67 14.59 -38.45
C GLY A 41 38.16 14.49 -38.72
N THR A 42 37.75 15.20 -39.77
CA THR A 42 36.48 15.51 -40.45
C THR A 42 35.47 14.35 -40.69
N PRO A 43 34.16 14.60 -40.95
CA PRO A 43 33.08 13.62 -40.83
C PRO A 43 32.73 12.89 -42.15
N ALA A 44 32.18 11.67 -42.00
CA ALA A 44 31.67 10.84 -43.08
C ALA A 44 30.21 11.19 -43.46
N GLN A 45 29.94 11.22 -44.76
CA GLN A 45 28.61 11.44 -45.37
C GLN A 45 27.67 10.22 -45.25
N PRO A 46 26.34 10.42 -45.32
CA PRO A 46 25.35 9.35 -45.19
C PRO A 46 25.02 8.65 -46.52
N VAL A 47 24.93 7.32 -46.45
CA VAL A 47 24.45 6.43 -47.52
C VAL A 47 22.91 6.39 -47.52
N ARG A 48 22.31 6.58 -48.70
CA ARG A 48 20.86 6.47 -48.98
C ARG A 48 20.37 5.02 -48.85
N PRO A 49 19.17 4.75 -48.31
CA PRO A 49 18.51 3.46 -48.48
C PRO A 49 17.54 3.47 -49.68
N ALA A 50 17.59 2.36 -50.43
CA ALA A 50 16.70 2.03 -51.53
C ALA A 50 15.30 1.60 -51.04
N ALA A 51 14.28 1.93 -51.83
CA ALA A 51 12.89 1.56 -51.63
C ALA A 51 12.61 0.09 -52.01
N PRO A 52 11.63 -0.59 -51.36
CA PRO A 52 11.08 -1.82 -51.90
C PRO A 52 9.73 -1.62 -52.61
N LEU A 53 9.61 -2.32 -53.74
CA LEU A 53 8.42 -2.49 -54.57
C LEU A 53 7.23 -3.03 -53.77
N VAL A 54 6.06 -2.43 -54.02
CA VAL A 54 4.74 -2.95 -53.66
C VAL A 54 4.28 -3.92 -54.76
N ARG A 55 3.98 -5.18 -54.41
CA ARG A 55 3.15 -6.06 -55.24
C ARG A 55 1.83 -6.33 -54.52
N SER A 56 0.78 -5.86 -55.20
CA SER A 56 -0.63 -6.13 -54.98
C SER A 56 -0.98 -7.55 -55.43
N THR A 57 -1.75 -8.28 -54.64
CA THR A 57 -2.67 -9.32 -55.14
C THR A 57 -3.93 -9.35 -54.27
N GLN A 58 -5.04 -9.01 -54.93
CA GLN A 58 -6.42 -9.21 -54.50
C GLN A 58 -6.86 -10.68 -54.69
N SER A 59 -7.75 -11.15 -53.82
CA SER A 59 -8.73 -12.24 -54.03
C SER A 59 -9.40 -12.46 -52.67
N LEU A 60 -10.60 -11.94 -52.35
CA LEU A 60 -11.96 -12.25 -52.81
C LEU A 60 -12.38 -13.72 -52.69
N SER A 61 -13.48 -13.89 -51.92
CA SER A 61 -14.52 -14.93 -52.04
C SER A 61 -14.13 -16.30 -51.45
N SER A 62 -14.96 -17.10 -50.78
CA SER A 62 -16.38 -17.08 -50.44
C SER A 62 -16.60 -18.12 -49.32
N SER A 63 -17.51 -17.85 -48.36
CA SER A 63 -18.26 -18.93 -47.68
C SER A 63 -19.35 -19.43 -48.66
N PRO A 64 -19.98 -20.62 -48.50
CA PRO A 64 -21.04 -20.73 -47.48
C PRO A 64 -21.43 -22.16 -47.00
N VAL A 65 -22.41 -22.18 -46.08
CA VAL A 65 -23.44 -23.23 -45.78
C VAL A 65 -22.91 -24.56 -45.18
N ALA A 66 -23.03 -24.81 -43.87
CA ALA A 66 -24.21 -25.22 -43.07
C ALA A 66 -24.76 -26.62 -43.38
N LEU A 67 -24.83 -27.50 -42.36
CA LEU A 67 -25.97 -28.40 -42.16
C LEU A 67 -25.97 -28.99 -40.74
N HIS A 68 -27.12 -28.80 -40.10
CA HIS A 68 -27.58 -29.35 -38.83
C HIS A 68 -27.88 -30.86 -38.92
N ARG A 69 -27.86 -31.48 -37.73
CA ARG A 69 -28.63 -32.64 -37.19
C ARG A 69 -27.63 -33.61 -36.55
N GLY A 70 -27.86 -34.25 -35.42
CA GLY A 70 -29.05 -34.50 -34.62
C GLY A 70 -28.61 -35.55 -33.60
N ARG A 71 -29.22 -35.52 -32.42
CA ARG A 71 -28.77 -36.13 -31.17
C ARG A 71 -29.19 -37.62 -31.04
N PRO A 72 -28.99 -38.30 -29.90
CA PRO A 72 -28.23 -39.54 -29.69
C PRO A 72 -29.12 -40.81 -29.61
N PRO A 73 -28.59 -41.96 -29.12
CA PRO A 73 -29.00 -42.35 -27.77
C PRO A 73 -27.99 -43.14 -26.91
N ALA A 74 -28.25 -43.06 -25.60
CA ALA A 74 -28.28 -44.09 -24.54
C ALA A 74 -27.18 -45.15 -24.35
N GLY A 75 -26.72 -45.23 -23.09
CA GLY A 75 -26.91 -46.44 -22.27
C GLY A 75 -25.80 -47.48 -22.28
N GLY A 76 -25.11 -47.65 -21.14
CA GLY A 76 -24.18 -48.75 -20.93
C GLY A 76 -23.58 -48.79 -19.53
N HIS A 77 -24.29 -49.45 -18.61
CA HIS A 77 -23.80 -49.92 -17.33
C HIS A 77 -22.78 -51.06 -17.53
N HIS A 78 -21.63 -51.00 -16.84
CA HIS A 78 -20.83 -52.13 -16.36
C HIS A 78 -19.60 -51.54 -15.64
N ARG A 79 -18.98 -52.14 -14.63
CA ARG A 79 -19.27 -53.23 -13.70
C ARG A 79 -18.11 -53.10 -12.70
N LEU A 80 -18.43 -53.12 -11.42
CA LEU A 80 -17.46 -53.20 -10.34
C LEU A 80 -16.67 -54.50 -10.45
N GLU A 81 -15.34 -54.42 -10.47
CA GLU A 81 -14.49 -55.56 -10.13
C GLU A 81 -13.57 -55.18 -8.96
N ARG A 82 -13.93 -55.71 -7.79
CA ARG A 82 -13.09 -55.80 -6.60
C ARG A 82 -12.10 -56.93 -6.83
N LYS A 83 -10.80 -56.68 -6.62
CA LYS A 83 -9.88 -57.70 -6.12
C LYS A 83 -9.23 -57.20 -4.84
N ARG A 84 -9.48 -57.96 -3.78
CA ARG A 84 -8.93 -57.85 -2.44
C ARG A 84 -7.59 -58.59 -2.35
N ASP A 85 -6.74 -58.03 -1.49
CA ASP A 85 -5.80 -58.66 -0.57
C ASP A 85 -4.63 -59.52 -1.11
N ARG A 86 -3.42 -59.08 -0.76
CA ARG A 86 -2.70 -59.71 0.37
C ARG A 86 -1.51 -58.88 0.86
N HIS A 87 -1.50 -58.71 2.18
CA HIS A 87 -0.41 -58.24 3.02
C HIS A 87 0.94 -58.91 2.75
N ARG A 88 2.02 -58.11 2.80
CA ARG A 88 3.25 -58.47 3.55
C ARG A 88 3.76 -57.25 4.30
N TYR A 89 3.95 -57.46 5.60
CA TYR A 89 4.51 -56.52 6.56
C TYR A 89 5.97 -56.92 6.86
N ARG A 90 6.75 -55.91 7.28
CA ARG A 90 8.08 -55.91 7.93
C ARG A 90 9.34 -55.81 7.04
N PRO A 91 10.44 -55.20 7.57
CA PRO A 91 10.46 -53.99 8.41
C PRO A 91 11.61 -53.00 8.08
N LEU A 92 11.46 -51.80 8.64
CA LEU A 92 12.47 -50.78 8.92
C LEU A 92 13.90 -51.30 9.15
N ARG A 93 14.83 -51.08 8.22
CA ARG A 93 16.29 -50.87 8.48
C ARG A 93 16.94 -50.23 7.25
N ARG A 94 16.91 -48.89 7.15
CA ARG A 94 17.87 -48.03 6.42
C ARG A 94 17.66 -46.53 6.65
N ALA A 95 16.97 -46.15 7.73
CA ALA A 95 17.35 -44.96 8.49
C ALA A 95 18.64 -45.33 9.24
N TRP A 96 19.76 -44.66 8.94
CA TRP A 96 21.05 -44.60 9.67
C TRP A 96 22.29 -44.40 8.77
N ALA A 97 22.16 -44.40 7.44
CA ALA A 97 23.25 -44.01 6.52
C ALA A 97 23.24 -42.52 6.14
N LEU A 98 22.63 -41.67 6.98
CA LEU A 98 22.37 -40.24 6.72
C LEU A 98 23.06 -39.33 7.76
N ARG A 99 24.19 -39.78 8.34
CA ARG A 99 24.82 -39.11 9.49
C ARG A 99 26.35 -39.00 9.47
N ARG A 100 27.00 -39.02 8.29
CA ARG A 100 28.48 -38.89 8.24
C ARG A 100 29.11 -38.20 7.03
N THR A 101 28.38 -37.30 6.36
CA THR A 101 28.96 -36.38 5.34
C THR A 101 28.55 -34.91 5.54
N LEU A 102 28.03 -34.58 6.74
CA LEU A 102 27.79 -33.20 7.18
C LEU A 102 28.97 -32.76 8.05
N TYR A 103 30.03 -32.20 7.46
CA TYR A 103 30.96 -31.24 8.09
C TYR A 103 31.91 -30.66 7.02
N ASP A 104 31.36 -29.92 6.07
CA ASP A 104 32.04 -28.77 5.44
C ASP A 104 31.02 -27.60 5.49
N PRO A 105 31.19 -26.62 6.41
CA PRO A 105 30.24 -25.54 6.60
C PRO A 105 30.57 -24.41 5.62
N ARG A 106 30.24 -24.59 4.36
CA ARG A 106 29.93 -23.45 3.49
C ARG A 106 28.42 -23.30 3.45
N PRO A 107 27.84 -22.18 3.91
CA PRO A 107 26.40 -22.01 3.91
C PRO A 107 25.92 -21.96 2.45
N VAL A 108 25.24 -23.01 2.01
CA VAL A 108 24.43 -22.96 0.80
C VAL A 108 23.21 -22.12 1.16
N PRO A 109 23.01 -20.93 0.59
CA PRO A 109 21.88 -20.09 0.94
C PRO A 109 20.60 -20.83 0.53
N LEU A 110 19.76 -21.12 1.53
CA LEU A 110 18.42 -21.65 1.35
C LEU A 110 17.66 -20.67 0.45
N TRP A 111 17.49 -21.07 -0.81
CA TRP A 111 16.83 -20.28 -1.83
C TRP A 111 15.33 -20.20 -1.50
N ARG A 112 14.88 -19.07 -0.94
CA ARG A 112 13.44 -18.77 -0.87
C ARG A 112 13.00 -18.41 -2.29
N GLY A 113 12.24 -19.28 -2.93
CA GLY A 113 11.85 -19.21 -4.35
C GLY A 113 11.02 -17.98 -4.78
N GLY A 114 10.84 -16.96 -3.93
CA GLY A 114 10.02 -15.78 -4.21
C GLY A 114 10.47 -14.96 -5.43
N GLY A 115 11.78 -14.95 -5.73
CA GLY A 115 12.38 -14.23 -6.88
C GLY A 115 11.74 -14.54 -8.24
N PHE A 116 11.34 -15.79 -8.45
CA PHE A 116 10.73 -16.25 -9.71
C PHE A 116 9.20 -16.19 -9.71
N GLY A 117 8.55 -16.11 -8.55
CA GLY A 117 7.09 -16.06 -8.51
C GLY A 117 6.52 -14.80 -9.18
N VAL A 118 7.26 -13.69 -9.11
CA VAL A 118 6.94 -12.45 -9.83
C VAL A 118 7.51 -12.44 -11.25
N ARG A 119 8.54 -13.23 -11.54
CA ARG A 119 9.25 -13.24 -12.83
C ARG A 119 9.25 -14.63 -13.44
N LYS A 120 8.32 -14.88 -14.33
CA LYS A 120 8.17 -16.18 -15.00
C LYS A 120 9.36 -16.54 -15.89
N VAL A 121 10.02 -15.53 -16.44
CA VAL A 121 11.26 -15.63 -17.23
C VAL A 121 12.24 -14.54 -16.78
N ALA A 122 13.49 -14.91 -16.51
CA ALA A 122 14.53 -13.96 -16.11
C ALA A 122 15.94 -14.49 -16.45
N THR A 123 16.90 -13.57 -16.53
CA THR A 123 18.33 -13.94 -16.51
C THR A 123 18.78 -14.22 -15.07
N VAL A 124 19.86 -14.99 -14.92
CA VAL A 124 20.47 -15.27 -13.61
C VAL A 124 20.88 -13.98 -12.89
N GLU A 125 21.36 -12.99 -13.64
CA GLU A 125 21.74 -11.68 -13.12
C GLU A 125 20.54 -10.93 -12.54
N GLN A 126 19.43 -10.85 -13.26
CA GLN A 126 18.21 -10.19 -12.78
C GLN A 126 17.68 -10.81 -11.48
N ILE A 127 17.76 -12.14 -11.38
CA ILE A 127 17.38 -12.88 -10.18
C ILE A 127 18.33 -12.55 -9.01
N GLN A 128 19.64 -12.51 -9.28
CA GLN A 128 20.65 -12.15 -8.28
C GLN A 128 20.43 -10.73 -7.77
N GLN A 129 20.16 -9.77 -8.66
CA GLN A 129 19.96 -8.37 -8.30
C GLN A 129 18.78 -8.18 -7.33
N ILE A 130 17.74 -9.00 -7.41
CA ILE A 130 16.63 -8.96 -6.44
C ILE A 130 16.97 -9.71 -5.15
N THR A 131 17.47 -10.94 -5.28
CA THR A 131 17.58 -11.87 -4.13
C THR A 131 18.85 -11.67 -3.31
N ALA A 132 19.88 -11.10 -3.92
CA ALA A 132 21.19 -10.87 -3.31
C ALA A 132 21.86 -9.62 -3.91
N PRO A 133 21.25 -8.42 -3.82
CA PRO A 133 21.76 -7.18 -4.44
C PRO A 133 23.21 -6.83 -4.07
N HIS A 134 23.68 -7.23 -2.87
CA HIS A 134 25.06 -7.04 -2.45
C HIS A 134 26.08 -7.68 -3.41
N LEU A 135 25.74 -8.79 -4.08
CA LEU A 135 26.65 -9.41 -5.05
C LEU A 135 26.91 -8.54 -6.27
N SER A 136 26.01 -7.60 -6.61
CA SER A 136 26.20 -6.67 -7.73
C SER A 136 27.37 -5.70 -7.53
N TYR A 137 27.83 -5.55 -6.30
CA TYR A 137 28.96 -4.69 -5.93
C TYR A 137 30.29 -5.46 -5.83
N ARG A 138 30.25 -6.79 -5.78
CA ARG A 138 31.46 -7.62 -5.71
C ARG A 138 32.14 -7.78 -7.06
N HIS A 139 33.34 -8.36 -7.03
CA HIS A 139 34.10 -8.78 -8.21
C HIS A 139 34.38 -7.64 -9.20
N THR A 140 34.51 -6.40 -8.72
CA THR A 140 34.83 -5.22 -9.55
C THR A 140 36.22 -5.33 -10.18
N ASP A 141 37.11 -6.13 -9.57
CA ASP A 141 38.47 -6.48 -10.02
C ASP A 141 38.51 -7.28 -11.33
N LYS A 142 37.40 -7.92 -11.76
CA LYS A 142 37.43 -8.72 -12.99
C LYS A 142 37.51 -7.80 -14.23
N PRO A 143 38.35 -8.16 -15.22
CA PRO A 143 38.74 -7.24 -16.28
C PRO A 143 37.63 -6.94 -17.29
N THR A 144 36.60 -7.80 -17.39
CA THR A 144 35.51 -7.63 -18.37
C THR A 144 34.15 -7.70 -17.70
N PRO A 145 33.13 -6.97 -18.21
CA PRO A 145 31.75 -7.05 -17.72
C PRO A 145 31.21 -8.49 -17.67
N SER A 146 31.52 -9.30 -18.69
CA SER A 146 31.10 -10.71 -18.74
C SER A 146 31.70 -11.55 -17.61
N LYS A 147 33.02 -11.41 -17.34
CA LYS A 147 33.67 -12.11 -16.21
C LYS A 147 33.13 -11.64 -14.86
N ARG A 148 32.82 -10.35 -14.72
CA ARG A 148 32.13 -9.81 -13.53
C ARG A 148 30.77 -10.47 -13.35
N ASN A 149 29.94 -10.48 -14.39
CA ASN A 149 28.60 -11.08 -14.35
C ASN A 149 28.68 -12.57 -13.99
N GLN A 150 29.56 -13.32 -14.65
CA GLN A 150 29.78 -14.75 -14.37
C GLN A 150 30.15 -15.00 -12.91
N ALA A 151 31.08 -14.22 -12.35
CA ALA A 151 31.48 -14.36 -10.95
C ALA A 151 30.33 -14.05 -9.99
N ARG A 152 29.58 -12.96 -10.23
CA ARG A 152 28.45 -12.53 -9.41
C ARG A 152 27.27 -13.50 -9.42
N THR A 153 27.08 -14.19 -10.54
CA THR A 153 25.93 -15.08 -10.76
C THR A 153 26.25 -16.57 -10.60
N ALA A 154 27.49 -16.94 -10.26
CA ALA A 154 27.92 -18.33 -10.17
C ALA A 154 27.08 -19.16 -9.17
N SER A 155 26.87 -18.64 -7.96
CA SER A 155 26.03 -19.30 -6.94
C SER A 155 24.59 -19.49 -7.40
N HIS A 156 24.00 -18.46 -8.03
CA HIS A 156 22.64 -18.49 -8.55
C HIS A 156 22.51 -19.45 -9.72
N THR A 157 23.53 -19.53 -10.58
CA THR A 157 23.59 -20.52 -11.68
C THR A 157 23.59 -21.94 -11.13
N GLY A 158 24.34 -22.22 -10.06
CA GLY A 158 24.34 -23.52 -9.39
C GLY A 158 22.98 -23.86 -8.80
N ALA A 159 22.41 -22.95 -8.01
CA ALA A 159 21.08 -23.12 -7.41
C ALA A 159 19.99 -23.35 -8.46
N LEU A 160 20.01 -22.61 -9.56
CA LEU A 160 19.06 -22.81 -10.67
C LEU A 160 19.24 -24.14 -11.38
N SER A 161 20.47 -24.64 -11.45
CA SER A 161 20.74 -25.96 -12.00
C SER A 161 20.14 -27.06 -11.11
N ASP A 162 20.14 -26.85 -9.80
CA ASP A 162 19.52 -27.74 -8.82
C ASP A 162 17.98 -27.71 -8.90
N LEU A 163 17.39 -26.52 -8.90
CA LEU A 163 15.94 -26.35 -9.11
C LEU A 163 15.46 -26.98 -10.43
N ARG A 164 16.29 -26.95 -11.46
CA ARG A 164 16.02 -27.64 -12.72
C ARG A 164 16.07 -29.16 -12.59
N LYS A 165 17.02 -29.73 -11.84
CA LYS A 165 17.03 -31.19 -11.55
C LYS A 165 15.76 -31.62 -10.82
N HIS A 166 15.20 -30.74 -10.01
CA HIS A 166 13.92 -30.94 -9.33
C HIS A 166 12.70 -30.57 -10.18
N GLY A 167 12.86 -30.23 -11.47
CA GLY A 167 11.75 -29.93 -12.38
C GLY A 167 11.01 -28.63 -12.09
N LEU A 168 11.55 -27.73 -11.26
CA LEU A 168 10.93 -26.45 -10.89
C LEU A 168 11.27 -25.33 -11.88
N VAL A 169 12.44 -25.41 -12.51
CA VAL A 169 12.92 -24.42 -13.49
C VAL A 169 13.35 -25.14 -14.76
N GLU A 170 13.20 -24.49 -15.91
CA GLU A 170 13.72 -24.97 -17.20
C GLU A 170 14.54 -23.90 -17.92
N ASN A 171 15.27 -24.31 -18.97
CA ASN A 171 16.01 -23.37 -19.80
C ASN A 171 15.03 -22.62 -20.72
N GLY A 172 14.97 -21.30 -20.61
CA GLY A 172 14.09 -20.45 -21.41
C GLY A 172 14.69 -19.99 -22.75
N GLY A 173 15.84 -20.52 -23.15
CA GLY A 173 16.62 -20.04 -24.30
C GLY A 173 17.78 -19.13 -23.89
N GLN A 174 18.29 -18.36 -24.85
CA GLN A 174 19.44 -17.46 -24.68
C GLN A 174 19.13 -16.11 -25.33
N LEU A 175 19.50 -15.02 -24.67
CA LEU A 175 19.43 -13.68 -25.23
C LEU A 175 20.53 -13.49 -26.30
N PRO A 176 20.38 -12.53 -27.23
CA PRO A 176 21.43 -12.22 -28.22
C PRO A 176 22.80 -11.89 -27.60
N GLY A 177 22.83 -11.39 -26.36
CA GLY A 177 24.06 -11.13 -25.59
C GLY A 177 24.68 -12.36 -24.92
N GLY A 178 24.12 -13.55 -25.11
CA GLY A 178 24.64 -14.80 -24.56
C GLY A 178 24.09 -15.18 -23.18
N ASP A 179 23.29 -14.34 -22.53
CA ASP A 179 22.72 -14.65 -21.23
C ASP A 179 21.61 -15.69 -21.33
N ARG A 180 21.69 -16.71 -20.45
CA ARG A 180 20.70 -17.80 -20.41
C ARG A 180 19.44 -17.37 -19.68
N LEU A 181 18.30 -17.59 -20.31
CA LEU A 181 16.99 -17.42 -19.71
C LEU A 181 16.61 -18.64 -18.88
N ARG A 182 15.87 -18.38 -17.82
CA ARG A 182 15.32 -19.38 -16.91
C ARG A 182 13.82 -19.17 -16.81
N ASN A 183 13.06 -20.24 -16.97
CA ASN A 183 11.60 -20.22 -16.90
C ASN A 183 11.12 -21.07 -15.72
N LEU A 184 10.05 -20.64 -15.07
CA LEU A 184 9.31 -21.53 -14.17
C LEU A 184 8.53 -22.58 -14.94
N THR A 185 8.62 -23.84 -14.50
CA THR A 185 7.69 -24.89 -14.93
C THR A 185 6.35 -24.71 -14.23
N PRO A 186 5.26 -25.39 -14.65
CA PRO A 186 4.01 -25.39 -13.88
C PRO A 186 4.19 -25.82 -12.41
N MET A 187 5.13 -26.74 -12.13
CA MET A 187 5.44 -27.15 -10.77
C MET A 187 6.22 -26.09 -10.00
N GLY A 188 7.19 -25.44 -10.66
CA GLY A 188 7.90 -24.30 -10.10
C GLY A 188 6.99 -23.13 -9.77
N LEU A 189 6.01 -22.86 -10.63
CA LEU A 189 4.99 -21.83 -10.41
C LEU A 189 4.15 -22.14 -9.16
N LYS A 190 3.72 -23.40 -8.98
CA LYS A 190 3.01 -23.83 -7.76
C LYS A 190 3.87 -23.67 -6.51
N ALA A 191 5.15 -24.02 -6.58
CA ALA A 191 6.08 -23.86 -5.47
C ALA A 191 6.29 -22.38 -5.11
N ALA A 192 6.47 -21.52 -6.12
CA ALA A 192 6.61 -20.08 -5.94
C ALA A 192 5.32 -19.45 -5.38
N ALA A 193 4.15 -19.89 -5.84
CA ALA A 193 2.85 -19.45 -5.34
C ALA A 193 2.73 -19.71 -3.83
N ARG A 194 3.14 -20.90 -3.38
CA ARG A 194 3.16 -21.26 -1.96
C ARG A 194 4.09 -20.38 -1.15
N GLU A 195 5.32 -20.13 -1.63
CA GLU A 195 6.29 -19.27 -0.94
C GLU A 195 5.81 -17.82 -0.83
N LEU A 196 5.11 -17.32 -1.85
CA LEU A 196 4.55 -15.97 -1.85
C LEU A 196 3.20 -15.88 -1.13
N GLY A 197 2.62 -16.99 -0.67
CA GLY A 197 1.29 -17.02 -0.07
C GLY A 197 0.16 -16.64 -1.04
N ARG A 198 0.32 -16.90 -2.34
CA ARG A 198 -0.61 -16.49 -3.40
C ARG A 198 -1.26 -17.69 -4.10
N PRO A 199 -2.51 -17.57 -4.57
CA PRO A 199 -3.11 -18.61 -5.40
C PRO A 199 -2.37 -18.75 -6.74
N VAL A 200 -2.24 -19.98 -7.23
CA VAL A 200 -1.54 -20.28 -8.50
C VAL A 200 -2.15 -19.53 -9.69
N GLY A 201 -3.47 -19.36 -9.71
CA GLY A 201 -4.16 -18.60 -10.76
C GLY A 201 -3.76 -17.12 -10.79
N GLU A 202 -3.26 -16.57 -9.69
CA GLU A 202 -2.76 -15.20 -9.61
C GLU A 202 -1.29 -15.06 -10.01
N MET A 203 -0.62 -16.18 -10.25
CA MET A 203 0.75 -16.23 -10.74
C MET A 203 0.80 -16.14 -12.27
N GLY A 204 -0.35 -16.28 -12.96
CA GLY A 204 -0.51 -16.29 -14.41
C GLY A 204 0.11 -17.51 -15.10
N ASP A 205 0.10 -17.55 -16.43
CA ASP A 205 0.57 -18.71 -17.20
C ASP A 205 2.10 -18.82 -17.30
N PRO A 206 2.69 -20.03 -17.44
CA PRO A 206 4.11 -20.21 -17.70
C PRO A 206 4.56 -19.56 -19.01
N ALA A 207 5.75 -18.95 -19.02
CA ALA A 207 6.34 -18.26 -20.18
C ALA A 207 6.84 -19.24 -21.26
N ARG A 208 5.92 -19.88 -21.99
CA ARG A 208 6.26 -20.79 -23.09
C ARG A 208 6.82 -20.01 -24.28
N GLY A 209 7.96 -20.46 -24.82
CA GLY A 209 8.50 -19.95 -26.09
C GLY A 209 9.25 -18.61 -26.03
N ALA A 210 9.45 -18.03 -24.85
CA ALA A 210 10.13 -16.74 -24.68
C ALA A 210 11.53 -16.68 -25.35
N GLY A 211 12.26 -17.80 -25.38
CA GLY A 211 13.57 -17.90 -26.03
C GLY A 211 13.56 -17.81 -27.55
N ARG A 212 12.45 -18.11 -28.23
CA ARG A 212 12.38 -18.06 -29.71
C ARG A 212 12.27 -16.63 -30.26
N THR A 213 11.76 -15.70 -29.46
CA THR A 213 11.56 -14.29 -29.84
C THR A 213 12.52 -13.34 -29.11
N GLY A 214 13.54 -13.88 -28.43
CA GLY A 214 14.51 -13.12 -27.66
C GLY A 214 13.99 -12.50 -26.37
N ALA A 215 12.76 -12.84 -25.95
CA ALA A 215 12.12 -12.38 -24.71
C ALA A 215 12.21 -10.87 -24.43
N SER A 216 12.28 -10.03 -25.46
CA SER A 216 12.62 -8.61 -25.30
C SER A 216 11.66 -7.87 -24.37
N HIS A 217 10.35 -8.08 -24.52
CA HIS A 217 9.33 -7.44 -23.68
C HIS A 217 9.36 -7.96 -22.22
N PRO A 218 9.34 -9.28 -21.94
CA PRO A 218 9.52 -9.78 -20.57
C PRO A 218 10.80 -9.29 -19.88
N MET A 219 11.91 -9.12 -20.62
CA MET A 219 13.13 -8.54 -20.05
C MET A 219 12.93 -7.07 -19.70
N THR A 220 12.26 -6.27 -20.53
CA THR A 220 11.92 -4.88 -20.19
C THR A 220 11.03 -4.80 -18.95
N VAL A 221 10.04 -5.69 -18.81
CA VAL A 221 9.18 -5.79 -17.61
C VAL A 221 10.03 -6.03 -16.37
N ASN A 222 10.99 -6.95 -16.42
CA ASN A 222 11.92 -7.22 -15.33
C ASN A 222 12.79 -6.02 -14.96
N GLU A 223 13.26 -5.25 -15.95
CA GLU A 223 14.00 -4.01 -15.71
C GLU A 223 13.13 -2.95 -15.03
N ALA A 224 11.85 -2.82 -15.42
CA ALA A 224 10.89 -1.92 -14.77
C ALA A 224 10.73 -2.28 -13.28
N VAL A 225 10.54 -3.57 -12.99
CA VAL A 225 10.42 -4.07 -11.61
C VAL A 225 11.70 -3.77 -10.81
N LEU A 226 12.90 -3.96 -11.37
CA LEU A 226 14.16 -3.63 -10.67
C LEU A 226 14.25 -2.13 -10.36
N ALA A 227 13.89 -1.30 -11.33
CA ALA A 227 13.99 0.15 -11.22
C ALA A 227 12.99 0.75 -10.22
N LEU A 228 11.81 0.13 -10.09
CA LEU A 228 10.81 0.50 -9.10
C LEU A 228 11.13 -0.07 -7.72
N LEU A 229 11.54 -1.34 -7.63
CA LEU A 229 11.82 -2.01 -6.35
C LEU A 229 13.10 -1.50 -5.66
N ARG A 230 14.11 -1.07 -6.42
CA ARG A 230 15.43 -0.62 -5.93
C ARG A 230 16.01 -1.51 -4.82
N PRO A 231 16.28 -2.81 -5.07
CA PRO A 231 16.81 -3.71 -4.06
C PRO A 231 18.09 -3.16 -3.41
N LYS A 232 18.08 -3.02 -2.09
CA LYS A 232 19.21 -2.46 -1.33
C LYS A 232 20.24 -3.55 -1.00
N PRO A 233 21.55 -3.31 -1.20
CA PRO A 233 22.57 -4.27 -0.79
C PRO A 233 22.65 -4.40 0.74
N ASP A 234 22.93 -5.62 1.20
CA ASP A 234 23.24 -5.90 2.61
C ASP A 234 24.71 -5.56 2.88
N LEU A 235 24.96 -4.46 3.59
CA LEU A 235 26.30 -3.95 3.88
C LEU A 235 27.10 -4.87 4.80
N SER A 236 26.45 -5.65 5.67
CA SER A 236 27.12 -6.60 6.55
C SER A 236 27.88 -7.66 5.76
N ARG A 237 27.33 -8.05 4.60
CA ARG A 237 27.95 -8.99 3.66
C ARG A 237 29.06 -8.36 2.82
N LEU A 238 29.25 -7.06 2.89
CA LEU A 238 30.30 -6.33 2.18
C LEU A 238 31.37 -5.79 3.13
N ALA A 239 31.32 -6.14 4.42
CA ALA A 239 32.23 -5.62 5.43
C ALA A 239 33.72 -5.85 5.09
N SER A 240 34.05 -7.00 4.48
CA SER A 240 35.41 -7.37 4.08
C SER A 240 35.81 -6.90 2.68
N GLU A 241 34.93 -6.22 1.95
CA GLU A 241 35.21 -5.76 0.59
C GLU A 241 36.04 -4.46 0.59
N PRO A 242 36.72 -4.14 -0.52
CA PRO A 242 37.44 -2.88 -0.70
C PRO A 242 36.60 -1.62 -0.39
N ALA A 243 37.26 -0.55 0.02
CA ALA A 243 36.59 0.67 0.49
C ALA A 243 35.73 1.33 -0.61
N ASP A 244 36.18 1.31 -1.87
CA ASP A 244 35.44 1.79 -3.03
C ASP A 244 34.17 0.96 -3.29
N VAL A 245 34.24 -0.36 -3.12
CA VAL A 245 33.08 -1.26 -3.22
C VAL A 245 32.05 -0.97 -2.13
N ARG A 246 32.52 -0.80 -0.89
CA ARG A 246 31.65 -0.44 0.24
C ARG A 246 31.02 0.94 0.04
N ALA A 247 31.78 1.92 -0.43
CA ALA A 247 31.27 3.26 -0.73
C ALA A 247 30.18 3.21 -1.81
N ALA A 248 30.40 2.46 -2.90
CA ALA A 248 29.39 2.30 -3.95
C ALA A 248 28.11 1.61 -3.44
N ALA A 249 28.25 0.59 -2.59
CA ALA A 249 27.10 -0.07 -1.96
C ALA A 249 26.37 0.84 -0.96
N GLN A 250 27.11 1.65 -0.20
CA GLN A 250 26.56 2.63 0.73
C GLN A 250 25.74 3.69 -0.02
N THR A 251 26.25 4.24 -1.13
CA THR A 251 25.50 5.15 -2.01
C THR A 251 24.18 4.55 -2.46
N ALA A 252 24.14 3.24 -2.75
CA ALA A 252 22.91 2.57 -3.12
C ALA A 252 21.94 2.36 -1.96
N VAL A 253 22.44 2.17 -0.73
CA VAL A 253 21.62 2.15 0.50
C VAL A 253 21.02 3.52 0.77
N ASP A 254 21.83 4.57 0.68
CA ASP A 254 21.45 5.96 1.00
C ASP A 254 20.53 6.59 -0.05
N ALA A 255 20.50 6.06 -1.28
CA ALA A 255 19.54 6.47 -2.30
C ALA A 255 18.10 6.31 -1.78
N PRO A 256 17.11 7.04 -2.32
CA PRO A 256 15.71 6.84 -1.97
C PRO A 256 15.27 5.37 -2.08
N ALA A 257 14.36 4.97 -1.21
CA ALA A 257 13.77 3.63 -1.26
C ALA A 257 12.99 3.42 -2.57
N GLY A 258 12.89 2.17 -2.99
CA GLY A 258 11.98 1.76 -4.05
C GLY A 258 10.54 1.67 -3.56
N LEU A 259 9.69 1.07 -4.38
CA LEU A 259 8.30 0.75 -4.03
C LEU A 259 8.15 -0.71 -3.64
N GLY A 260 7.57 -0.92 -2.47
CA GLY A 260 7.12 -2.18 -1.92
C GLY A 260 8.23 -3.20 -1.71
N THR A 261 7.78 -4.42 -1.46
CA THR A 261 8.64 -5.60 -1.49
C THR A 261 8.41 -6.35 -2.79
N LEU A 262 9.18 -7.42 -3.06
CA LEU A 262 8.89 -8.28 -4.21
C LEU A 262 7.45 -8.83 -4.18
N ALA A 263 6.89 -9.11 -3.00
CA ALA A 263 5.52 -9.63 -2.88
C ALA A 263 4.45 -8.62 -3.32
N SER A 264 4.79 -7.32 -3.33
CA SER A 264 3.92 -6.24 -3.78
C SER A 264 3.69 -6.22 -5.30
N TYR A 265 4.43 -7.05 -6.06
CA TYR A 265 4.39 -7.06 -7.53
C TYR A 265 3.69 -8.32 -8.07
N ALA A 266 2.86 -8.12 -9.07
CA ALA A 266 2.29 -9.18 -9.89
C ALA A 266 2.49 -8.84 -11.37
N THR A 267 2.78 -9.82 -12.22
CA THR A 267 2.98 -9.60 -13.65
C THR A 267 1.91 -10.28 -14.48
N GLU A 268 1.61 -9.75 -15.67
CA GLU A 268 0.67 -10.32 -16.64
C GLU A 268 -0.75 -10.54 -16.08
N VAL A 269 -1.24 -9.60 -15.27
CA VAL A 269 -2.50 -9.73 -14.54
C VAL A 269 -3.69 -9.43 -15.46
N ALA A 270 -4.54 -10.43 -15.68
CA ALA A 270 -5.81 -10.24 -16.40
C ALA A 270 -6.75 -9.29 -15.63
N LEU A 271 -7.32 -8.33 -16.35
CA LEU A 271 -8.25 -7.32 -15.85
C LEU A 271 -9.61 -7.50 -16.57
N PRO A 272 -10.52 -8.32 -16.01
CA PRO A 272 -11.67 -8.82 -16.75
C PRO A 272 -12.75 -7.73 -16.94
N ALA A 273 -12.99 -7.31 -18.19
CA ALA A 273 -14.15 -6.48 -18.52
C ALA A 273 -15.47 -7.29 -18.54
N THR A 274 -15.37 -8.62 -18.74
CA THR A 274 -16.46 -9.61 -18.65
C THR A 274 -15.91 -10.88 -17.99
N GLY A 275 -16.77 -11.83 -17.59
CA GLY A 275 -16.35 -13.07 -16.92
C GLY A 275 -15.87 -12.86 -15.47
N THR A 276 -15.14 -13.80 -14.88
CA THR A 276 -14.65 -13.72 -13.48
C THR A 276 -13.15 -13.49 -13.44
N TRP A 277 -12.59 -13.33 -12.22
CA TRP A 277 -11.13 -13.32 -12.03
C TRP A 277 -10.46 -14.63 -12.48
N SER A 278 -11.10 -15.77 -12.22
CA SER A 278 -10.59 -17.10 -12.59
C SER A 278 -10.82 -17.46 -14.05
N SER A 279 -11.84 -16.87 -14.67
CA SER A 279 -12.26 -17.13 -16.04
C SER A 279 -12.55 -15.81 -16.75
N PRO A 280 -11.50 -15.02 -17.06
CA PRO A 280 -11.66 -13.71 -17.69
C PRO A 280 -12.30 -13.87 -19.06
N GLY A 281 -13.37 -13.11 -19.31
CA GLY A 281 -13.99 -13.04 -20.62
C GLY A 281 -13.14 -12.24 -21.61
N ARG A 282 -13.45 -12.36 -22.91
CA ARG A 282 -12.75 -11.63 -23.97
C ARG A 282 -12.92 -10.11 -23.81
N GLY A 283 -11.92 -9.37 -24.26
CA GLY A 283 -11.99 -7.90 -24.34
C GLY A 283 -11.55 -7.13 -23.08
N GLY A 284 -11.10 -7.84 -22.03
CA GLY A 284 -10.40 -7.26 -20.89
C GLY A 284 -9.01 -6.73 -21.24
N ALA A 285 -8.44 -5.92 -20.33
CA ALA A 285 -7.03 -5.57 -20.38
C ALA A 285 -6.20 -6.68 -19.71
N GLN A 286 -4.89 -6.67 -19.94
CA GLN A 286 -3.93 -7.47 -19.21
C GLN A 286 -2.79 -6.54 -18.83
N ALA A 287 -2.61 -6.28 -17.54
CA ALA A 287 -1.54 -5.42 -17.07
C ALA A 287 -0.21 -6.16 -17.05
N ASP A 288 0.83 -5.52 -17.57
CA ASP A 288 2.18 -6.08 -17.54
C ASP A 288 2.66 -6.22 -16.11
N ILE A 289 2.38 -5.20 -15.28
CA ILE A 289 2.67 -5.22 -13.83
C ILE A 289 1.49 -4.59 -13.07
N VAL A 290 1.18 -5.16 -11.92
CA VAL A 290 0.33 -4.58 -10.87
C VAL A 290 1.15 -4.45 -9.61
N ILE A 291 1.11 -3.27 -8.98
CA ILE A 291 1.79 -2.99 -7.72
C ILE A 291 0.75 -2.69 -6.64
N THR A 292 0.89 -3.35 -5.50
CA THR A 292 0.14 -3.08 -4.27
C THR A 292 1.13 -2.91 -3.11
N ALA A 293 1.46 -1.66 -2.79
CA ALA A 293 2.35 -1.25 -1.71
C ALA A 293 1.69 -0.11 -0.93
N PRO A 294 0.56 -0.37 -0.23
CA PRO A 294 -0.13 0.66 0.55
C PRO A 294 0.78 1.31 1.62
N GLU A 295 1.77 0.58 2.13
CA GLU A 295 2.81 1.07 3.05
C GLU A 295 3.63 2.23 2.47
N ASP A 296 3.76 2.29 1.14
CA ASP A 296 4.48 3.34 0.41
C ASP A 296 3.52 4.34 -0.26
N GLY A 297 2.24 4.35 0.13
CA GLY A 297 1.23 5.22 -0.47
C GLY A 297 0.77 4.80 -1.87
N VAL A 298 1.06 3.56 -2.29
CA VAL A 298 0.65 2.99 -3.58
C VAL A 298 -0.32 1.83 -3.36
N PRO A 299 -1.60 2.08 -3.00
CA PRO A 299 -2.54 1.01 -2.69
C PRO A 299 -2.83 0.11 -3.90
N LEU A 300 -2.87 0.69 -5.11
CA LEU A 300 -2.99 -0.04 -6.37
C LEU A 300 -2.45 0.81 -7.53
N LEU A 301 -1.54 0.24 -8.32
CA LEU A 301 -1.00 0.85 -9.54
C LEU A 301 -0.94 -0.20 -10.65
N PHE A 302 -1.50 0.13 -11.81
CA PHE A 302 -1.34 -0.66 -13.03
C PHE A 302 -0.18 -0.11 -13.86
N LEU A 303 0.56 -1.00 -14.53
CA LEU A 303 1.64 -0.60 -15.41
C LEU A 303 1.57 -1.33 -16.75
N GLU A 304 1.93 -0.60 -17.80
CA GLU A 304 2.17 -1.10 -19.14
C GLU A 304 3.56 -0.67 -19.60
N ILE A 305 4.27 -1.59 -20.25
CA ILE A 305 5.64 -1.43 -20.70
C ILE A 305 5.65 -1.47 -22.23
N ASP A 306 5.78 -0.31 -22.87
CA ASP A 306 5.86 -0.23 -24.33
C ASP A 306 7.32 -0.17 -24.78
N ASN A 307 7.72 -1.11 -25.64
CA ASN A 307 9.03 -1.11 -26.28
C ASN A 307 9.11 -0.13 -27.48
N CYS A 308 8.22 0.86 -27.57
CA CYS A 308 8.09 1.81 -28.70
C CYS A 308 7.74 1.14 -30.04
N PHE A 309 6.97 0.04 -29.97
CA PHE A 309 6.41 -0.64 -31.15
C PHE A 309 4.91 -0.44 -31.31
N GLU A 310 4.22 0.10 -30.31
CA GLU A 310 2.79 0.41 -30.40
C GLU A 310 2.57 1.85 -30.86
N SER A 311 1.53 2.10 -31.65
CA SER A 311 1.11 3.46 -31.98
C SER A 311 0.28 4.06 -30.84
N ALA A 312 0.10 5.38 -30.86
CA ALA A 312 -0.77 6.06 -29.90
C ALA A 312 -2.21 5.51 -29.94
N GLN A 313 -2.72 5.12 -31.12
CA GLN A 313 -4.07 4.53 -31.27
C GLN A 313 -4.18 3.16 -30.62
N VAL A 314 -3.14 2.33 -30.73
CA VAL A 314 -3.11 1.01 -30.08
C VAL A 314 -3.07 1.16 -28.55
N LEU A 315 -2.24 2.09 -28.04
CA LEU A 315 -2.17 2.40 -26.62
C LEU A 315 -3.49 3.02 -26.11
N ALA A 316 -4.14 3.90 -26.89
CA ALA A 316 -5.45 4.46 -26.55
C ALA A 316 -6.52 3.37 -26.44
N ALA A 317 -6.52 2.40 -27.35
CA ALA A 317 -7.43 1.26 -27.30
C ALA A 317 -7.14 0.34 -26.09
N LYS A 318 -5.89 0.24 -25.63
CA LYS A 318 -5.58 -0.41 -24.35
C LYS A 318 -6.17 0.37 -23.17
N ILE A 319 -5.99 1.69 -23.14
CA ILE A 319 -6.57 2.55 -22.10
C ILE A 319 -8.10 2.44 -22.06
N ASP A 320 -8.78 2.33 -23.21
CA ASP A 320 -10.21 2.03 -23.25
C ASP A 320 -10.56 0.72 -22.52
N LYS A 321 -9.73 -0.33 -22.67
CA LYS A 321 -9.93 -1.60 -21.95
C LYS A 321 -9.74 -1.45 -20.44
N TYR A 322 -8.73 -0.70 -20.00
CA TYR A 322 -8.52 -0.37 -18.59
C TYR A 322 -9.73 0.37 -18.01
N MET A 323 -10.25 1.36 -18.74
CA MET A 323 -11.43 2.12 -18.32
C MET A 323 -12.67 1.24 -18.20
N ARG A 324 -12.90 0.33 -19.15
CA ARG A 324 -14.01 -0.65 -19.05
C ARG A 324 -13.88 -1.53 -17.82
N PHE A 325 -12.67 -1.99 -17.52
CA PHE A 325 -12.41 -2.77 -16.31
C PHE A 325 -12.64 -1.94 -15.04
N CYS A 326 -12.12 -0.71 -14.95
CA CYS A 326 -12.23 0.12 -13.75
C CYS A 326 -13.68 0.54 -13.45
N ARG A 327 -14.50 0.71 -14.49
CA ARG A 327 -15.94 1.03 -14.38
C ARG A 327 -16.82 -0.19 -14.09
N ARG A 328 -16.30 -1.39 -14.31
CA ARG A 328 -17.07 -2.61 -14.12
C ARG A 328 -17.44 -2.76 -12.66
N LYS A 329 -18.73 -2.92 -12.38
CA LYS A 329 -19.27 -3.26 -11.05
C LYS A 329 -19.65 -4.73 -10.99
N VAL A 330 -19.57 -5.29 -9.80
CA VAL A 330 -20.04 -6.63 -9.44
C VAL A 330 -20.69 -6.56 -8.06
N LYS A 331 -21.62 -7.48 -7.78
CA LYS A 331 -22.09 -7.69 -6.41
C LYS A 331 -21.01 -8.45 -5.64
N ASP A 332 -20.60 -7.87 -4.53
CA ASP A 332 -19.65 -8.50 -3.61
C ASP A 332 -20.37 -9.52 -2.70
N VAL A 333 -19.63 -10.21 -1.83
CA VAL A 333 -20.15 -11.25 -0.92
C VAL A 333 -21.24 -10.73 0.04
N ASP A 334 -21.25 -9.43 0.31
CA ASP A 334 -22.25 -8.73 1.12
C ASP A 334 -23.50 -8.31 0.32
N GLY A 335 -23.55 -8.61 -0.99
CA GLY A 335 -24.61 -8.22 -1.90
C GLY A 335 -24.52 -6.78 -2.42
N THR A 336 -23.56 -5.99 -1.93
CA THR A 336 -23.35 -4.59 -2.33
C THR A 336 -22.66 -4.52 -3.70
N GLU A 337 -23.14 -3.67 -4.59
CA GLU A 337 -22.43 -3.41 -5.84
C GLU A 337 -21.19 -2.55 -5.60
N ARG A 338 -20.03 -3.08 -6.00
CA ARG A 338 -18.74 -2.39 -5.89
C ARG A 338 -17.95 -2.53 -7.19
N PRO A 339 -17.03 -1.61 -7.51
CA PRO A 339 -16.10 -1.80 -8.62
C PRO A 339 -15.35 -3.13 -8.48
N MET A 340 -15.26 -3.92 -9.55
CA MET A 340 -14.71 -5.28 -9.51
C MET A 340 -13.29 -5.32 -8.95
N TRP A 341 -12.46 -4.32 -9.26
CA TRP A 341 -11.10 -4.22 -8.74
C TRP A 341 -11.04 -4.10 -7.21
N ARG A 342 -12.07 -3.54 -6.56
CA ARG A 342 -12.17 -3.48 -5.09
C ARG A 342 -12.47 -4.83 -4.43
N THR A 343 -12.94 -5.83 -5.17
CA THR A 343 -13.12 -7.20 -4.65
C THR A 343 -11.80 -7.93 -4.46
N ARG A 344 -10.73 -7.45 -5.10
CA ARG A 344 -9.41 -8.09 -5.06
C ARG A 344 -8.38 -7.24 -4.32
N TRP A 345 -8.45 -5.93 -4.48
CA TRP A 345 -7.48 -5.01 -3.89
C TRP A 345 -8.18 -4.02 -2.98
N TRP A 346 -7.69 -3.95 -1.74
CA TRP A 346 -8.11 -2.93 -0.81
C TRP A 346 -7.47 -1.59 -1.21
N VAL A 347 -8.30 -0.58 -1.43
CA VAL A 347 -7.89 0.80 -1.68
C VAL A 347 -8.76 1.69 -0.80
N PRO A 348 -8.18 2.63 -0.03
CA PRO A 348 -8.95 3.57 0.75
C PRO A 348 -10.02 4.27 -0.10
N ASP A 349 -11.18 4.53 0.48
CA ASP A 349 -12.13 5.43 -0.16
C ASP A 349 -11.53 6.82 -0.23
N GLY A 350 -11.67 7.48 -1.38
CA GLY A 350 -11.28 8.87 -1.47
C GLY A 350 -12.23 9.74 -0.65
N ARG A 351 -11.71 10.84 -0.12
CA ARG A 351 -12.51 11.79 0.66
C ARG A 351 -13.54 12.48 -0.23
N HIS A 352 -14.65 12.93 0.34
CA HIS A 352 -15.66 13.78 -0.34
C HIS A 352 -16.19 13.19 -1.65
N GLY A 353 -16.34 11.86 -1.73
CA GLY A 353 -16.89 11.18 -2.90
C GLY A 353 -15.94 11.03 -4.10
N ASP A 354 -14.70 11.53 -4.04
CA ASP A 354 -13.70 11.34 -5.09
C ASP A 354 -13.31 9.86 -5.18
N GLN A 355 -13.68 9.17 -6.25
CA GLN A 355 -13.26 7.80 -6.51
C GLN A 355 -12.50 7.74 -7.83
N PRO A 356 -11.26 8.26 -7.88
CA PRO A 356 -10.43 8.10 -9.07
C PRO A 356 -10.22 6.60 -9.32
N HIS A 357 -10.22 6.23 -10.60
CA HIS A 357 -9.84 4.88 -10.97
C HIS A 357 -8.37 4.63 -10.61
N PRO A 358 -7.97 3.38 -10.36
CA PRO A 358 -6.57 3.06 -10.04
C PRO A 358 -5.63 3.61 -11.12
N PRO A 359 -4.54 4.31 -10.75
CA PRO A 359 -3.61 4.90 -11.70
C PRO A 359 -3.01 3.88 -12.69
N LEU A 360 -2.68 4.37 -13.89
CA LEU A 360 -1.97 3.63 -14.93
C LEU A 360 -0.64 4.32 -15.26
N LEU A 361 0.47 3.63 -15.04
CA LEU A 361 1.81 4.07 -15.42
C LEU A 361 2.25 3.39 -16.74
N LEU A 362 2.52 4.19 -17.76
CA LEU A 362 3.12 3.74 -19.01
C LEU A 362 4.63 3.99 -18.99
N VAL A 363 5.42 2.93 -19.15
CA VAL A 363 6.89 3.03 -19.22
C VAL A 363 7.34 2.77 -20.65
N PHE A 364 7.95 3.78 -21.27
CA PHE A 364 8.44 3.69 -22.64
C PHE A 364 9.91 3.27 -22.67
N ASN A 365 10.20 2.15 -23.31
CA ASN A 365 11.54 1.65 -23.54
C ASN A 365 11.90 1.78 -25.02
N ARG A 366 12.89 2.62 -25.33
CA ARG A 366 13.22 3.02 -26.70
C ARG A 366 14.02 1.95 -27.45
N ILE A 367 13.39 0.81 -27.72
CA ILE A 367 13.91 -0.27 -28.58
C ILE A 367 13.34 -0.16 -29.99
N GLY A 368 12.04 0.13 -30.09
CA GLY A 368 11.31 0.21 -31.34
C GLY A 368 11.53 1.53 -32.10
N PRO A 369 11.00 1.61 -33.33
CA PRO A 369 11.27 2.71 -34.25
C PRO A 369 10.52 4.00 -33.89
N ARG A 370 9.50 3.94 -33.02
CA ARG A 370 8.66 5.11 -32.74
C ARG A 370 9.31 6.04 -31.73
N ASN A 371 9.11 7.34 -31.93
CA ASN A 371 9.53 8.36 -30.97
C ASN A 371 8.53 8.40 -29.80
N PRO A 372 8.92 8.08 -28.56
CA PRO A 372 8.01 8.07 -27.42
C PRO A 372 7.41 9.45 -27.15
N ASN A 373 8.13 10.55 -27.38
CA ASN A 373 7.59 11.88 -27.11
C ASN A 373 6.39 12.22 -28.03
N THR A 374 6.48 11.85 -29.31
CA THR A 374 5.39 12.01 -30.28
C THR A 374 4.21 11.11 -29.92
N VAL A 375 4.47 9.84 -29.60
CA VAL A 375 3.43 8.88 -29.21
C VAL A 375 2.71 9.35 -27.94
N ILE A 376 3.44 9.79 -26.93
CA ILE A 376 2.88 10.28 -25.67
C ILE A 376 1.99 11.50 -25.89
N ALA A 377 2.42 12.47 -26.72
CA ALA A 377 1.63 13.66 -27.00
C ALA A 377 0.29 13.30 -27.67
N GLN A 378 0.33 12.48 -28.72
CA GLN A 378 -0.87 12.00 -29.41
C GLN A 378 -1.76 11.15 -28.49
N LEU A 379 -1.15 10.34 -27.63
CA LEU A 379 -1.88 9.49 -26.67
C LEU A 379 -2.65 10.33 -25.66
N ALA A 380 -2.04 11.39 -25.15
CA ALA A 380 -2.69 12.31 -24.22
C ALA A 380 -3.95 12.92 -24.85
N GLU A 381 -3.86 13.39 -26.09
CA GLU A 381 -5.00 13.92 -26.86
C GLU A 381 -6.09 12.86 -27.08
N LEU A 382 -5.73 11.69 -27.64
CA LEU A 382 -6.69 10.61 -27.94
C LEU A 382 -7.42 10.09 -26.70
N THR A 383 -6.83 10.22 -25.52
CA THR A 383 -7.38 9.68 -24.26
C THR A 383 -7.89 10.75 -23.31
N GLN A 384 -7.96 12.01 -23.74
CA GLN A 384 -8.36 13.16 -22.92
C GLN A 384 -9.63 12.91 -22.11
N ARG A 385 -10.66 12.30 -22.72
CA ARG A 385 -11.93 11.95 -22.08
C ARG A 385 -11.79 11.08 -20.81
N HIS A 386 -10.71 10.30 -20.71
CA HIS A 386 -10.48 9.33 -19.65
C HIS A 386 -9.72 9.89 -18.46
N TRP A 387 -8.82 10.84 -18.68
CA TRP A 387 -7.92 11.34 -17.63
C TRP A 387 -8.20 12.80 -17.22
N GLN A 388 -8.84 13.59 -18.08
CA GLN A 388 -9.09 15.00 -17.78
C GLN A 388 -10.09 15.12 -16.63
N GLY A 389 -9.60 15.69 -15.52
CA GLY A 389 -10.40 16.06 -14.37
C GLY A 389 -11.15 17.37 -14.59
N HIS A 390 -12.06 17.68 -13.68
CA HIS A 390 -12.78 18.96 -13.67
C HIS A 390 -12.11 19.91 -12.70
N ASP A 391 -11.98 21.17 -13.10
CA ASP A 391 -11.56 22.25 -12.19
C ASP A 391 -12.64 22.51 -11.14
N TYR A 392 -12.20 22.80 -9.92
CA TYR A 392 -13.05 23.18 -8.79
C TYR A 392 -12.57 24.48 -8.16
N ASP A 393 -13.50 25.17 -7.51
CA ASP A 393 -13.20 26.34 -6.68
C ASP A 393 -12.18 25.95 -5.61
N GLY A 394 -11.15 26.78 -5.43
CA GLY A 394 -9.99 26.47 -4.57
C GLY A 394 -8.74 25.97 -5.30
N GLY A 395 -8.75 25.94 -6.64
CA GLY A 395 -7.53 25.80 -7.46
C GLY A 395 -7.00 24.38 -7.58
N PHE A 396 -7.86 23.37 -7.44
CA PHE A 396 -7.52 21.96 -7.63
C PHE A 396 -8.49 21.28 -8.61
N HIS A 397 -8.08 20.12 -9.14
CA HIS A 397 -8.92 19.31 -10.02
C HIS A 397 -9.46 18.10 -9.27
N MET A 398 -10.71 17.72 -9.56
CA MET A 398 -11.29 16.45 -9.16
C MET A 398 -11.19 15.44 -10.29
N TYR A 399 -10.89 14.18 -9.95
CA TYR A 399 -10.65 13.11 -10.92
C TYR A 399 -11.62 11.94 -10.73
N ASP A 400 -12.80 12.19 -10.18
CA ASP A 400 -13.81 11.16 -9.96
C ASP A 400 -14.18 10.47 -11.29
N GLY A 401 -14.15 9.13 -11.29
CA GLY A 401 -14.37 8.31 -12.48
C GLY A 401 -13.36 8.52 -13.62
N LYS A 402 -12.24 9.22 -13.37
CA LYS A 402 -11.12 9.42 -14.29
C LYS A 402 -9.96 8.49 -13.94
N LEU A 403 -9.16 8.18 -14.96
CA LEU A 403 -7.95 7.37 -14.84
C LEU A 403 -6.72 8.29 -14.78
N PRO A 404 -5.99 8.34 -13.66
CA PRO A 404 -4.69 9.00 -13.61
C PRO A 404 -3.71 8.27 -14.53
N ILE A 405 -3.36 8.87 -15.66
CA ILE A 405 -2.38 8.32 -16.60
C ILE A 405 -1.05 9.03 -16.40
N VAL A 406 -0.04 8.24 -16.05
CA VAL A 406 1.33 8.69 -15.78
C VAL A 406 2.26 8.05 -16.80
N VAL A 407 3.26 8.79 -17.28
CA VAL A 407 4.22 8.30 -18.25
C VAL A 407 5.65 8.56 -17.80
N THR A 408 6.56 7.66 -18.14
CA THR A 408 8.01 7.86 -17.98
C THR A 408 8.78 7.03 -19.02
N GLY A 409 10.10 7.28 -19.12
CA GLY A 409 11.00 6.48 -19.95
C GLY A 409 11.81 5.49 -19.11
N MET A 410 12.07 4.29 -19.63
CA MET A 410 12.82 3.23 -18.93
C MET A 410 14.20 3.71 -18.45
N LYS A 411 14.93 4.46 -19.27
CA LYS A 411 16.25 5.02 -18.89
C LYS A 411 16.13 5.91 -17.65
N GLN A 412 15.18 6.84 -17.66
CA GLN A 412 14.95 7.78 -16.56
C GLN A 412 14.50 7.05 -15.29
N LEU A 413 13.63 6.05 -15.44
CA LEU A 413 13.19 5.21 -14.33
C LEU A 413 14.35 4.44 -13.68
N LYS A 414 15.24 3.83 -14.48
CA LYS A 414 16.44 3.12 -13.99
C LYS A 414 17.43 4.04 -13.30
N GLU A 415 17.55 5.28 -13.76
CA GLU A 415 18.47 6.27 -13.21
C GLU A 415 17.93 6.85 -11.90
N HIS A 416 16.71 7.38 -11.92
CA HIS A 416 16.18 8.18 -10.80
C HIS A 416 15.18 7.42 -9.90
N GLY A 417 14.55 6.36 -10.40
CA GLY A 417 13.65 5.52 -9.60
C GLY A 417 12.29 6.20 -9.33
N PRO A 418 11.47 5.64 -8.43
CA PRO A 418 10.12 6.17 -8.17
C PRO A 418 10.12 7.54 -7.48
N ALA A 419 11.17 7.85 -6.70
CA ALA A 419 11.36 9.15 -6.05
C ALA A 419 11.94 10.23 -6.98
N GLY A 420 12.35 9.87 -8.20
CA GLY A 420 12.85 10.82 -9.18
C GLY A 420 11.74 11.66 -9.79
N ALA A 421 12.00 12.95 -10.03
CA ALA A 421 11.10 13.85 -10.75
C ALA A 421 11.11 13.60 -12.27
N VAL A 422 10.70 12.39 -12.68
CA VAL A 422 10.76 11.88 -14.06
C VAL A 422 9.43 11.35 -14.57
N PHE A 423 8.36 11.51 -13.80
CA PHE A 423 7.02 11.05 -14.14
C PHE A 423 6.17 12.23 -14.59
N ARG A 424 5.54 12.11 -15.75
CA ARG A 424 4.60 13.12 -16.24
C ARG A 424 3.18 12.56 -16.18
N ARG A 425 2.30 13.21 -15.42
CA ARG A 425 0.87 12.93 -15.47
C ARG A 425 0.21 13.71 -16.61
N PHE A 426 -0.68 13.08 -17.35
CA PHE A 426 -1.50 13.78 -18.34
C PHE A 426 -2.34 14.88 -17.68
N GLY A 427 -2.40 16.05 -18.32
CA GLY A 427 -3.02 17.25 -17.76
C GLY A 427 -2.13 18.04 -16.80
N ARG A 428 -0.88 17.62 -16.55
CA ARG A 428 0.07 18.37 -15.72
C ARG A 428 1.33 18.74 -16.54
N PRO A 429 1.82 20.00 -16.42
CA PRO A 429 2.90 20.50 -17.29
C PRO A 429 4.30 20.02 -16.89
N HIS A 430 4.50 19.59 -15.64
CA HIS A 430 5.82 19.31 -15.09
C HIS A 430 6.00 17.84 -14.72
N ASN A 431 7.25 17.38 -14.79
CA ASN A 431 7.65 16.11 -14.22
C ASN A 431 7.55 16.17 -12.69
N GLN A 432 7.16 15.06 -12.11
CA GLN A 432 6.87 14.86 -10.68
C GLN A 432 7.51 13.55 -10.23
N THR A 433 7.59 13.37 -8.92
CA THR A 433 7.81 12.02 -8.36
C THR A 433 6.61 11.12 -8.68
N LEU A 434 6.78 9.79 -8.59
CA LEU A 434 5.68 8.87 -8.90
C LEU A 434 4.47 9.10 -7.98
N LEU A 435 4.70 9.30 -6.67
CA LEU A 435 3.63 9.52 -5.69
C LEU A 435 2.85 10.81 -5.97
N GLU A 436 3.52 11.92 -6.26
CA GLU A 436 2.87 13.17 -6.65
C GLU A 436 2.09 13.03 -7.96
N ALA A 437 2.64 12.29 -8.92
CA ALA A 437 2.01 12.06 -10.22
C ALA A 437 0.72 11.26 -10.07
N ILE A 438 0.71 10.17 -9.30
CA ILE A 438 -0.51 9.36 -9.09
C ILE A 438 -1.51 10.03 -8.14
N GLY A 439 -1.02 10.81 -7.17
CA GLY A 439 -1.82 11.51 -6.15
C GLY A 439 -2.44 12.83 -6.60
N ASN A 440 -3.02 13.57 -5.64
CA ASN A 440 -3.62 14.88 -5.89
C ASN A 440 -3.15 15.92 -4.86
N PRO A 441 -1.85 16.31 -4.88
CA PRO A 441 -1.25 17.14 -3.83
C PRO A 441 -1.92 18.51 -3.70
N ARG A 442 -2.45 19.08 -4.79
CA ARG A 442 -3.19 20.36 -4.75
C ARG A 442 -4.50 20.23 -3.95
N ARG A 443 -5.21 19.13 -4.14
CA ARG A 443 -6.42 18.81 -3.37
C ARG A 443 -6.08 18.52 -1.92
N GLU A 444 -5.04 17.73 -1.66
CA GLU A 444 -4.59 17.44 -0.29
C GLU A 444 -4.23 18.72 0.48
N ALA A 445 -3.57 19.67 -0.18
CA ALA A 445 -3.27 20.99 0.37
C ALA A 445 -4.53 21.83 0.62
N HIS A 446 -5.51 21.79 -0.29
CA HIS A 446 -6.81 22.42 -0.10
C HIS A 446 -7.55 21.85 1.12
N ASP A 447 -7.67 20.53 1.20
CA ASP A 447 -8.32 19.84 2.31
C ASP A 447 -7.60 20.10 3.65
N ALA A 448 -6.27 20.26 3.62
CA ALA A 448 -5.49 20.63 4.81
C ALA A 448 -5.81 22.05 5.30
N ARG A 449 -5.97 23.02 4.39
CA ARG A 449 -6.39 24.38 4.74
C ARG A 449 -7.78 24.40 5.35
N GLN A 450 -8.74 23.71 4.72
CA GLN A 450 -10.11 23.60 5.22
C GLN A 450 -10.18 22.99 6.63
N ARG A 451 -9.37 21.95 6.90
CA ARG A 451 -9.28 21.37 8.26
C ARG A 451 -8.70 22.36 9.27
N ALA A 452 -7.69 23.13 8.87
CA ALA A 452 -7.07 24.12 9.76
C ALA A 452 -8.06 25.26 10.10
N GLU A 453 -8.84 25.72 9.12
CA GLU A 453 -9.90 26.73 9.29
C GLU A 453 -11.01 26.20 10.22
N TYR A 454 -11.52 24.99 9.97
CA TYR A 454 -12.53 24.38 10.84
C TYR A 454 -12.03 24.20 12.27
N ALA A 455 -10.79 23.75 12.44
CA ALA A 455 -10.18 23.62 13.76
C ALA A 455 -10.00 24.97 14.47
N ALA A 456 -9.72 26.05 13.72
CA ALA A 456 -9.66 27.40 14.27
C ALA A 456 -11.04 27.86 14.77
N HIS A 457 -12.08 27.71 13.95
CA HIS A 457 -13.45 28.05 14.35
C HIS A 457 -13.94 27.25 15.55
N GLN A 458 -13.60 25.96 15.65
CA GLN A 458 -13.95 25.18 16.84
C GLN A 458 -13.25 25.69 18.10
N ARG A 459 -12.00 26.14 18.01
CA ARG A 459 -11.29 26.74 19.14
C ARG A 459 -11.93 28.07 19.56
N GLU A 460 -12.21 28.95 18.60
CA GLU A 460 -12.90 30.22 18.86
C GLU A 460 -14.26 30.01 19.54
N HIS A 461 -15.05 29.06 19.03
CA HIS A 461 -16.35 28.73 19.62
C HIS A 461 -16.20 28.17 21.05
N GLN A 462 -15.22 27.30 21.29
CA GLN A 462 -14.95 26.78 22.64
C GLN A 462 -14.47 27.88 23.61
N GLU A 463 -13.65 28.81 23.14
CA GLU A 463 -13.20 29.96 23.92
C GLU A 463 -14.37 30.89 24.26
N GLU A 464 -15.26 31.15 23.30
CA GLU A 464 -16.45 31.97 23.54
C GLU A 464 -17.39 31.30 24.55
N LEU A 465 -17.65 29.99 24.42
CA LEU A 465 -18.40 29.24 25.41
C LEU A 465 -17.77 29.29 26.81
N ARG A 466 -16.43 29.23 26.89
CA ARG A 466 -15.70 29.41 28.16
C ARG A 466 -15.86 30.82 28.73
N ARG A 467 -15.84 31.85 27.88
CA ARG A 467 -16.04 33.25 28.29
C ARG A 467 -17.46 33.46 28.81
N ILE A 468 -18.47 32.97 28.09
CA ILE A 468 -19.87 33.01 28.52
C ILE A 468 -20.03 32.28 29.86
N ALA A 469 -19.52 31.05 29.98
CA ALA A 469 -19.61 30.29 31.22
C ALA A 469 -18.87 30.97 32.40
N ALA A 470 -17.74 31.62 32.14
CA ALA A 470 -17.03 32.40 33.16
C ALA A 470 -17.80 33.66 33.58
N GLN A 471 -18.42 34.35 32.63
CA GLN A 471 -19.29 35.50 32.89
C GLN A 471 -20.53 35.08 33.68
N GLU A 472 -21.19 33.99 33.30
CA GLU A 472 -22.34 33.44 34.04
C GLU A 472 -21.94 33.03 35.45
N LYS A 473 -20.79 32.37 35.62
CA LYS A 473 -20.28 32.01 36.95
C LYS A 473 -20.01 33.26 37.80
N ALA A 474 -19.41 34.30 37.22
CA ALA A 474 -19.13 35.56 37.91
C ALA A 474 -20.42 36.34 38.23
N ALA A 475 -21.38 36.39 37.29
CA ALA A 475 -22.67 37.04 37.48
C ALA A 475 -23.52 36.32 38.52
N ARG A 476 -23.51 34.98 38.50
CA ARG A 476 -24.07 34.15 39.57
C ARG A 476 -23.42 34.60 40.87
N GLU A 477 -22.11 34.44 41.03
CA GLU A 477 -21.37 34.78 42.27
C GLU A 477 -21.64 36.20 42.79
N ALA A 478 -21.74 37.19 41.90
CA ALA A 478 -22.08 38.56 42.26
C ALA A 478 -23.51 38.70 42.82
N SER A 479 -24.44 37.84 42.37
CA SER A 479 -25.83 37.74 42.84
C SER A 479 -25.99 36.86 44.08
N ARG A 480 -24.89 36.39 44.69
CA ARG A 480 -24.92 35.52 45.88
C ARG A 480 -25.66 36.23 47.03
N PRO A 481 -26.79 35.66 47.51
CA PRO A 481 -27.55 36.27 48.59
C PRO A 481 -26.75 36.38 49.89
N VAL A 482 -27.09 37.40 50.67
CA VAL A 482 -26.57 37.61 52.02
C VAL A 482 -27.66 37.32 53.05
N CYS A 483 -27.26 36.79 54.20
CA CYS A 483 -28.16 36.53 55.31
C CYS A 483 -28.72 37.83 55.89
N ALA A 484 -30.04 37.97 55.95
CA ALA A 484 -30.68 39.12 56.58
C ALA A 484 -30.43 39.20 58.10
N GLY A 485 -30.14 38.07 58.75
CA GLY A 485 -29.88 38.01 60.19
C GLY A 485 -28.45 38.37 60.61
N CYS A 486 -27.43 37.99 59.83
CA CYS A 486 -26.01 38.18 60.20
C CYS A 486 -25.14 38.86 59.13
N GLY A 487 -25.67 39.14 57.94
CA GLY A 487 -24.95 39.81 56.83
C GLY A 487 -23.98 38.92 56.05
N THR A 488 -23.70 37.70 56.50
CA THR A 488 -22.77 36.79 55.80
C THR A 488 -23.36 36.29 54.48
N ARG A 489 -22.53 36.20 53.44
CA ARG A 489 -22.90 35.58 52.15
C ARG A 489 -23.25 34.10 52.34
N PHE A 490 -24.24 33.62 51.60
CA PHE A 490 -24.65 32.22 51.67
C PHE A 490 -23.53 31.29 51.18
N THR A 491 -23.40 30.11 51.78
CA THR A 491 -22.56 29.04 51.24
C THR A 491 -23.15 28.51 49.93
N ASP A 492 -22.35 27.77 49.15
CA ASP A 492 -22.85 27.13 47.92
C ASP A 492 -24.00 26.18 48.19
N GLU A 493 -23.93 25.44 49.30
CA GLU A 493 -24.96 24.50 49.74
C GLU A 493 -26.25 25.22 50.10
N ARG A 494 -26.17 26.30 50.90
CA ARG A 494 -27.34 27.09 51.30
C ARG A 494 -27.99 27.76 50.10
N TRP A 495 -27.18 28.36 49.22
CA TRP A 495 -27.67 29.04 48.03
C TRP A 495 -28.33 28.05 47.06
N LYS A 496 -27.75 26.86 46.86
CA LYS A 496 -28.38 25.79 46.08
C LYS A 496 -29.69 25.31 46.71
N ALA A 497 -29.77 25.21 48.04
CA ALA A 497 -30.97 24.79 48.75
C ALA A 497 -32.15 25.78 48.56
N ILE A 498 -31.88 27.08 48.41
CA ILE A 498 -32.94 28.09 48.15
C ILE A 498 -33.27 28.24 46.65
N GLU A 499 -32.31 27.99 45.73
CA GLU A 499 -32.55 28.04 44.27
C GLU A 499 -33.35 26.82 43.79
N SER A 500 -33.15 25.67 44.42
CA SER A 500 -33.69 24.38 43.97
C SER A 500 -35.15 24.12 44.36
N ALA A 501 -36.02 25.12 44.22
CA ALA A 501 -37.47 24.91 44.25
C ALA A 501 -37.98 24.60 42.83
N GLY A 502 -37.77 23.36 42.38
CA GLY A 502 -38.61 22.81 41.31
C GLY A 502 -40.09 22.85 41.74
N TRP A 503 -41.02 22.72 40.78
CA TRP A 503 -42.46 22.84 41.06
C TRP A 503 -42.97 21.92 42.19
N ASP A 504 -42.28 20.80 42.46
CA ASP A 504 -42.65 19.80 43.47
C ASP A 504 -41.75 19.74 44.72
N ALA A 505 -40.74 20.61 44.84
CA ALA A 505 -39.84 20.62 46.00
C ALA A 505 -40.39 21.52 47.12
N PRO A 506 -40.35 21.09 48.41
CA PRO A 506 -40.73 21.95 49.52
C PRO A 506 -39.90 23.24 49.50
N ARG A 507 -40.58 24.39 49.39
CA ARG A 507 -39.91 25.70 49.44
C ARG A 507 -39.25 25.87 50.81
N ASP A 508 -38.01 26.35 50.81
CA ASP A 508 -37.35 26.70 52.07
C ASP A 508 -38.19 27.77 52.79
N THR A 509 -38.53 27.52 54.05
CA THR A 509 -39.40 28.40 54.84
C THR A 509 -38.74 29.74 55.18
N HIS A 510 -37.41 29.81 55.13
CA HIS A 510 -36.63 30.99 55.51
C HIS A 510 -35.55 31.31 54.46
N PRO A 511 -35.94 31.64 53.21
CA PRO A 511 -35.03 31.75 52.08
C PRO A 511 -34.00 32.89 52.22
N HIS A 512 -34.22 33.82 53.15
CA HIS A 512 -33.39 35.00 53.41
C HIS A 512 -32.42 34.82 54.60
N LEU A 513 -32.41 33.66 55.27
CA LEU A 513 -31.52 33.37 56.40
C LEU A 513 -30.47 32.31 56.04
N CYS A 514 -29.25 32.42 56.59
CA CYS A 514 -28.26 31.33 56.58
C CYS A 514 -28.71 30.20 57.51
N ASP A 515 -28.11 29.02 57.42
CA ASP A 515 -28.53 27.84 58.20
C ASP A 515 -28.54 28.10 59.71
N ASP A 516 -27.51 28.76 60.25
CA ASP A 516 -27.45 29.09 61.68
C ASP A 516 -28.53 30.09 62.12
N CYS A 517 -28.83 31.09 61.28
CA CYS A 517 -29.89 32.06 61.55
C CYS A 517 -31.27 31.41 61.39
N LYS A 518 -31.43 30.50 60.43
CA LYS A 518 -32.65 29.72 60.21
C LYS A 518 -32.93 28.80 61.40
N GLN A 519 -31.94 28.07 61.89
CA GLN A 519 -32.11 27.21 63.08
C GLN A 519 -32.51 28.04 64.31
N ARG A 520 -31.90 29.21 64.50
CA ARG A 520 -32.29 30.15 65.56
C ARG A 520 -33.73 30.66 65.39
N ALA A 521 -34.13 31.04 64.18
CA ALA A 521 -35.50 31.47 63.89
C ALA A 521 -36.52 30.35 64.18
N ILE A 522 -36.29 29.14 63.67
CA ILE A 522 -37.15 27.97 63.94
C ILE A 522 -37.22 27.66 65.44
N THR A 523 -36.10 27.77 66.16
CA THR A 523 -36.07 27.54 67.61
C THR A 523 -36.88 28.61 68.36
N ALA A 524 -36.77 29.88 67.95
CA ALA A 524 -37.54 30.98 68.53
C ALA A 524 -39.05 30.84 68.22
N GLU A 525 -39.42 30.44 67.00
CA GLU A 525 -40.81 30.13 66.62
C GLU A 525 -41.40 29.01 67.49
N ARG A 526 -40.66 27.90 67.67
CA ARG A 526 -41.10 26.80 68.53
C ARG A 526 -41.23 27.20 69.99
N GLN A 527 -40.33 28.03 70.51
CA GLN A 527 -40.41 28.55 71.88
C GLN A 527 -41.61 29.49 72.05
N ALA A 528 -41.92 30.31 71.04
CA ALA A 528 -43.10 31.17 71.06
C ALA A 528 -44.40 30.36 70.97
N GLU A 529 -44.45 29.31 70.15
CA GLU A 529 -45.56 28.37 70.12
C GLU A 529 -45.75 27.66 71.47
N GLN A 530 -44.67 27.18 72.10
CA GLN A 530 -44.73 26.56 73.43
C GLN A 530 -45.21 27.54 74.51
N ALA A 531 -44.71 28.78 74.52
CA ALA A 531 -45.19 29.81 75.44
C ALA A 531 -46.67 30.18 75.19
N GLY A 532 -47.13 30.13 73.93
CA GLY A 532 -48.54 30.31 73.58
C GLY A 532 -49.43 29.16 74.06
N TYR A 533 -48.95 27.91 73.95
CA TYR A 533 -49.63 26.73 74.49
C TYR A 533 -49.68 26.74 76.03
N GLU A 534 -48.60 27.13 76.71
CA GLU A 534 -48.57 27.27 78.18
C GLU A 534 -49.49 28.41 78.67
N HIS A 535 -49.65 29.49 77.89
CA HIS A 535 -50.64 30.55 78.19
C HIS A 535 -52.08 30.07 77.98
N GLN A 536 -52.33 29.19 76.99
CA GLN A 536 -53.65 28.62 76.71
C GLN A 536 -54.04 27.50 77.70
N GLU A 537 -53.09 26.74 78.23
CA GLU A 537 -53.33 25.79 79.35
C GLU A 537 -53.58 26.51 80.67
N HIS A 538 -52.95 27.68 80.92
CA HIS A 538 -53.25 28.48 82.11
C HIS A 538 -54.66 29.09 82.11
N ASP A 539 -55.25 29.35 80.94
CA ASP A 539 -56.65 29.81 80.81
C ASP A 539 -57.69 28.67 80.84
N GLN A 540 -57.29 27.40 80.67
CA GLN A 540 -58.20 26.24 80.78
C GLN A 540 -58.23 25.59 82.17
N ALA A 541 -57.42 26.07 83.12
CA ALA A 541 -57.40 25.59 84.51
C ALA A 541 -58.21 26.47 85.48
N VAL A 542 -59.38 26.98 85.06
CA VAL A 542 -60.41 27.51 85.96
C VAL A 542 -61.75 26.82 85.68
N PRO A 543 -62.23 25.92 86.56
CA PRO A 543 -63.60 25.45 86.51
C PRO A 543 -64.47 26.36 87.39
N GLU A 544 -65.06 27.40 86.81
CA GLU A 544 -66.18 28.13 87.43
C GLU A 544 -67.35 28.19 86.45
N GLN A 545 -68.35 27.34 86.65
CA GLN A 545 -69.54 27.64 87.46
C GLN A 545 -70.52 28.63 86.78
N LYS A 546 -71.59 28.02 86.27
CA LYS A 546 -73.01 28.40 86.41
C LYS A 546 -73.47 29.85 86.13
N ALA A 547 -74.64 29.86 85.46
CA ALA A 547 -75.64 30.91 85.29
C ALA A 547 -75.28 31.94 84.21
N GLY A 548 -76.15 32.30 83.26
CA GLY A 548 -77.56 32.01 83.08
C GLY A 548 -78.15 33.16 82.24
N GLY A 549 -78.83 32.82 81.14
CA GLY A 549 -79.73 33.72 80.40
C GLY A 549 -79.06 34.80 79.53
N THR A 550 -79.69 35.42 78.53
CA THR A 550 -81.01 35.31 77.91
C THR A 550 -80.97 36.25 76.70
N TRP A 551 -81.22 35.70 75.49
CA TRP A 551 -81.96 36.24 74.33
C TRP A 551 -81.68 37.61 73.63
N LEU A 552 -81.67 37.51 72.28
CA LEU A 552 -82.21 38.38 71.19
C LEU A 552 -81.70 39.82 71.04
N SER A 553 -81.38 40.31 69.83
CA SER A 553 -82.23 40.46 68.62
C SER A 553 -81.28 40.87 67.45
N ARG A 554 -81.53 40.71 66.14
CA ARG A 554 -82.72 40.52 65.33
C ARG A 554 -82.30 40.00 63.95
#